data_AF-A0A7C1AY80-F1
#
_entry.id   AF-A0A7C1AY80-F1
#
_cell.length_a   1.000
_cell.length_b   1.000
_cell.length_c   1.000
_cell.angle_alpha   90.00
_cell.angle_beta   90.00
_cell.angle_gamma   90.00
#
_symmetry.space_group_name_H-M   'P 1'
#
loop_
_entity.id
_entity.type
_entity.pdbx_description
1 polymer ?
#
loop_
_entity_poly.entity_id
_entity_poly.type
_entity_poly.pdbx_seq_one_letter_code
_entity_poly.pdbx_strand_id
1 'polypeptide(L)'
;MTGRLSLIIYFTLLFLVLVILILPTFSNPPHVDYWEAFFTFHQVRADPDLSVWPYVVNHDPWRHGTFRPLLYTILYFEHRAFGSSFVWNHLTNFFSYCLLLLLLFCLGKRLGARAVELAGLLAVFAVLYSHCDILSLTFHISLIFGFCALTAGFIFYLGYLKNGKCRILFAVGFLFLLGMLCYETFCFWPPAILILFFRQSSVRPARRHIRPTLIMLGIVYSLYGSVFILTRSASYLSGELPSPAIISLPIGVVFSLFNLLYTGIGVNLIPALAFPGRYRGFSEMLGVIPLGRPAWLVPLAYGLGTVTLILAGIIVFLLIRRKERKALASAAFLSFLYLSNFSILVAARSTTSDFSHIIRQFRYQLIPNALLVLLAAVIISALWSPTRKGRAILIAILLAVFSIN
;
A
#
# COMPACT_ATOMS: atom_id res chain seq x y z
N MET A 1 3.70 -29.77 -17.34
CA MET A 1 3.06 -28.47 -17.65
C MET A 1 4.07 -27.35 -17.48
N THR A 2 4.30 -26.53 -18.51
CA THR A 2 5.23 -25.39 -18.46
C THR A 2 4.76 -24.38 -17.41
N GLY A 3 5.67 -23.86 -16.57
CA GLY A 3 5.34 -22.97 -15.44
C GLY A 3 4.54 -21.71 -15.81
N ARG A 4 4.55 -21.28 -17.08
CA ARG A 4 3.73 -20.17 -17.60
C ARG A 4 2.24 -20.50 -17.63
N LEU A 5 1.87 -21.70 -18.10
CA LEU A 5 0.47 -22.12 -18.19
C LEU A 5 -0.15 -22.24 -16.79
N SER A 6 0.58 -22.83 -15.84
CA SER A 6 0.12 -22.93 -14.45
C SER A 6 -0.11 -21.57 -13.79
N LEU A 7 0.71 -20.57 -14.13
CA LEU A 7 0.55 -19.21 -13.61
C LEU A 7 -0.67 -18.50 -14.21
N ILE A 8 -0.92 -18.68 -15.51
CA ILE A 8 -2.14 -18.17 -16.16
C ILE A 8 -3.37 -18.78 -15.50
N ILE A 9 -3.42 -20.11 -15.38
CA ILE A 9 -4.53 -20.81 -14.73
C ILE A 9 -4.74 -20.30 -13.30
N TYR A 10 -3.67 -20.16 -12.52
CA TYR A 10 -3.73 -19.65 -11.15
C TYR A 10 -4.38 -18.25 -11.07
N PHE A 11 -3.90 -17.28 -11.86
CA PHE A 11 -4.45 -15.93 -11.81
C PHE A 11 -5.86 -15.85 -12.39
N THR A 12 -6.17 -16.62 -13.44
CA THR A 12 -7.53 -16.71 -13.97
C THR A 12 -8.50 -17.22 -12.91
N LEU A 13 -8.17 -18.31 -12.20
CA LEU A 13 -9.02 -18.84 -11.14
C LEU A 13 -9.15 -17.86 -9.97
N LEU A 14 -8.05 -17.23 -9.55
CA LEU A 14 -8.08 -16.23 -8.49
C LEU A 14 -8.99 -15.06 -8.84
N PHE A 15 -8.88 -14.53 -10.06
CA PHE A 15 -9.71 -13.42 -10.51
C PHE A 15 -11.18 -13.82 -10.65
N LEU A 16 -11.49 -15.03 -11.10
CA LEU A 16 -12.87 -15.53 -11.12
C LEU A 16 -13.47 -15.59 -9.71
N VAL A 17 -12.71 -16.09 -8.73
CA VAL A 17 -13.14 -16.09 -7.32
C VAL A 17 -13.38 -14.67 -6.82
N LEU A 18 -12.47 -13.73 -7.09
CA LEU A 18 -12.64 -12.34 -6.70
C LEU A 18 -13.85 -11.67 -7.37
N VAL A 19 -14.13 -11.98 -8.64
CA VAL A 19 -15.36 -11.49 -9.30
C VAL A 19 -16.57 -11.99 -8.52
N ILE A 20 -16.66 -13.29 -8.21
CA ILE A 20 -17.80 -13.86 -7.49
C ILE A 20 -17.99 -13.17 -6.13
N LEU A 21 -16.90 -12.89 -5.42
CA LEU A 21 -16.94 -12.27 -4.09
C LEU A 21 -17.32 -10.78 -4.12
N ILE A 22 -16.85 -10.04 -5.13
CA ILE A 22 -16.98 -8.56 -5.17
C ILE A 22 -18.18 -8.13 -6.03
N LEU A 23 -18.67 -8.96 -6.96
CA LEU A 23 -19.80 -8.63 -7.83
C LEU A 23 -21.04 -8.08 -7.10
N PRO A 24 -21.43 -8.59 -5.91
CA PRO A 24 -22.55 -8.03 -5.16
C PRO A 24 -22.37 -6.56 -4.77
N THR A 25 -21.14 -6.03 -4.72
CA THR A 25 -20.88 -4.63 -4.37
C THR A 25 -21.04 -3.69 -5.56
N PHE A 26 -21.12 -4.19 -6.80
CA PHE A 26 -21.15 -3.35 -8.00
C PHE A 26 -22.45 -2.53 -8.12
N SER A 27 -23.51 -3.01 -7.49
CA SER A 27 -24.79 -2.29 -7.38
C SER A 27 -24.84 -1.29 -6.22
N ASN A 28 -23.85 -1.30 -5.32
CA ASN A 28 -23.84 -0.39 -4.18
C ASN A 28 -23.42 1.01 -4.63
N PRO A 29 -24.15 2.06 -4.20
CA PRO A 29 -23.73 3.42 -4.44
C PRO A 29 -22.40 3.67 -3.71
N PRO A 30 -21.58 4.59 -4.24
CA PRO A 30 -20.34 4.99 -3.60
C PRO A 30 -20.59 5.60 -2.21
N HIS A 31 -19.58 5.50 -1.35
CA HIS A 31 -19.61 5.98 0.04
C HIS A 31 -19.95 7.48 0.15
N VAL A 32 -20.33 7.94 1.35
CA VAL A 32 -20.69 9.35 1.61
C VAL A 32 -19.60 10.35 1.16
N ASP A 33 -18.33 9.95 1.27
CA ASP A 33 -17.18 10.75 0.82
C ASP A 33 -17.21 11.09 -0.68
N TYR A 34 -17.90 10.28 -1.51
CA TYR A 34 -18.09 10.58 -2.92
C TYR A 34 -19.12 11.67 -3.18
N TRP A 35 -20.16 11.78 -2.35
CA TRP A 35 -21.21 12.78 -2.58
C TRP A 35 -20.66 14.19 -2.47
N GLU A 36 -19.79 14.42 -1.49
CA GLU A 36 -19.09 15.70 -1.33
C GLU A 36 -18.20 16.04 -2.54
N ALA A 37 -17.47 15.05 -3.06
CA ALA A 37 -16.68 15.21 -4.28
C ALA A 37 -17.57 15.49 -5.51
N PHE A 38 -18.71 14.80 -5.66
CA PHE A 38 -19.63 14.98 -6.78
C PHE A 38 -20.26 16.37 -6.81
N PHE A 39 -20.59 16.96 -5.67
CA PHE A 39 -21.05 18.36 -5.63
C PHE A 39 -20.00 19.30 -6.21
N THR A 40 -18.74 19.13 -5.83
CA THR A 40 -17.62 19.92 -6.36
C THR A 40 -17.43 19.68 -7.87
N PHE A 41 -17.54 18.42 -8.32
CA PHE A 41 -17.42 18.07 -9.74
C PHE A 41 -18.53 18.67 -10.59
N HIS A 42 -19.77 18.70 -10.07
CA HIS A 42 -20.90 19.34 -10.74
C HIS A 42 -20.70 20.85 -10.87
N GLN A 43 -20.22 21.53 -9.83
CA GLN A 43 -19.91 22.96 -9.87
C GLN A 43 -18.82 23.27 -10.90
N VAL A 44 -17.73 22.50 -10.90
CA VAL A 44 -16.63 22.61 -11.87
C VAL A 44 -17.10 22.37 -13.31
N ARG A 45 -18.01 21.42 -13.54
CA ARG A 45 -18.51 21.10 -14.89
C ARG A 45 -19.47 22.16 -15.44
N ALA A 46 -20.16 22.89 -14.56
CA ALA A 46 -21.04 23.98 -14.96
C ALA A 46 -20.27 25.22 -15.46
N ASP A 47 -18.97 25.31 -15.15
CA ASP A 47 -18.10 26.41 -15.54
C ASP A 47 -17.21 26.01 -16.74
N PRO A 48 -17.26 26.74 -17.88
CA PRO A 48 -16.40 26.48 -19.02
C PRO A 48 -14.95 26.95 -18.83
N ASP A 49 -14.65 27.75 -17.80
CA ASP A 49 -13.30 28.28 -17.56
C ASP A 49 -12.35 27.21 -17.02
N LEU A 50 -11.12 27.16 -17.52
CA LEU A 50 -10.08 26.27 -16.98
C LEU A 50 -9.56 26.72 -15.60
N SER A 51 -9.88 27.94 -15.17
CA SER A 51 -9.52 28.48 -13.86
C SER A 51 -10.12 27.72 -12.67
N VAL A 52 -11.14 26.86 -12.89
CA VAL A 52 -11.77 26.05 -11.83
C VAL A 52 -11.05 24.73 -11.54
N TRP A 53 -10.11 24.29 -12.39
CA TRP A 53 -9.38 23.03 -12.17
C TRP A 53 -8.60 22.93 -10.85
N PRO A 54 -7.99 24.01 -10.33
CA PRO A 54 -7.40 24.00 -8.99
C PRO A 54 -8.38 23.58 -7.88
N TYR A 55 -9.70 23.74 -8.05
CA TYR A 55 -10.69 23.27 -7.06
C TYR A 55 -10.78 21.75 -7.01
N VAL A 56 -10.56 21.05 -8.14
CA VAL A 56 -10.51 19.57 -8.17
C VAL A 56 -9.16 19.07 -7.66
N VAL A 57 -8.07 19.70 -8.10
CA VAL A 57 -6.70 19.29 -7.74
C VAL A 57 -6.41 19.53 -6.26
N ASN A 58 -6.90 20.63 -5.70
CA ASN A 58 -6.68 21.00 -4.29
C ASN A 58 -7.88 20.68 -3.41
N HIS A 59 -8.83 19.88 -3.89
CA HIS A 59 -10.02 19.55 -3.11
C HIS A 59 -9.63 18.90 -1.78
N ASP A 60 -9.86 19.59 -0.67
CA ASP A 60 -9.68 19.06 0.67
C ASP A 60 -10.92 19.37 1.52
N PRO A 61 -12.00 18.58 1.35
CA PRO A 61 -13.30 18.88 1.94
C PRO A 61 -13.24 19.00 3.48
N TRP A 62 -12.36 18.20 4.09
CA TRP A 62 -12.18 18.15 5.53
C TRP A 62 -11.11 19.12 6.06
N ARG A 63 -10.50 19.92 5.18
CA ARG A 63 -9.43 20.89 5.53
C ARG A 63 -8.33 20.28 6.40
N HIS A 64 -7.97 19.04 6.12
CA HIS A 64 -6.93 18.31 6.83
C HIS A 64 -5.51 18.76 6.42
N GLY A 65 -5.38 19.61 5.40
CA GLY A 65 -4.10 20.05 4.85
C GLY A 65 -3.39 18.92 4.10
N THR A 66 -4.15 17.95 3.56
CA THR A 66 -3.60 16.78 2.85
C THR A 66 -3.10 17.15 1.45
N PHE A 67 -2.06 16.47 0.96
CA PHE A 67 -1.49 16.70 -0.36
C PHE A 67 -1.60 15.45 -1.25
N ARG A 68 -2.72 15.38 -1.97
CA ARG A 68 -3.11 14.24 -2.82
C ARG A 68 -3.77 14.71 -4.12
N PRO A 69 -3.05 15.48 -4.95
CA PRO A 69 -3.62 16.17 -6.11
C PRO A 69 -4.29 15.25 -7.13
N LEU A 70 -3.85 13.99 -7.22
CA LEU A 70 -4.46 13.03 -8.14
C LEU A 70 -5.64 12.25 -7.56
N LEU A 71 -5.88 12.28 -6.25
CA LEU A 71 -7.01 11.53 -5.65
C LEU A 71 -8.33 11.95 -6.31
N TYR A 72 -8.70 13.23 -6.20
CA TYR A 72 -9.97 13.72 -6.74
C TYR A 72 -9.93 13.92 -8.25
N THR A 73 -8.76 14.19 -8.81
CA THR A 73 -8.58 14.29 -10.26
C THR A 73 -8.91 12.98 -10.97
N ILE A 74 -8.46 11.84 -10.44
CA ILE A 74 -8.79 10.51 -10.99
C ILE A 74 -10.30 10.28 -10.90
N LEU A 75 -10.90 10.51 -9.72
CA LEU A 75 -12.33 10.35 -9.52
C LEU A 75 -13.17 11.26 -10.43
N TYR A 76 -12.71 12.49 -10.67
CA TYR A 76 -13.34 13.43 -11.58
C TYR A 76 -13.32 12.92 -13.02
N PHE A 77 -12.17 12.41 -13.50
CA PHE A 77 -12.08 11.85 -14.84
C PHE A 77 -12.96 10.61 -15.02
N GLU A 78 -13.04 9.74 -14.01
CA GLU A 78 -13.96 8.60 -14.03
C GLU A 78 -15.42 9.06 -14.09
N HIS A 79 -15.80 10.01 -13.23
CA HIS A 79 -17.14 10.58 -13.24
C HIS A 79 -17.47 11.26 -14.58
N ARG A 80 -16.51 11.94 -15.20
CA ARG A 80 -16.68 12.56 -16.52
C ARG A 80 -16.85 11.52 -17.64
N ALA A 81 -16.13 10.41 -17.57
CA ALA A 81 -16.17 9.35 -18.59
C ALA A 81 -17.43 8.48 -18.48
N PHE A 82 -17.87 8.18 -17.26
CA PHE A 82 -18.91 7.17 -17.00
C PHE A 82 -20.19 7.73 -16.37
N GLY A 83 -20.22 9.03 -16.07
CA GLY A 83 -21.37 9.71 -15.48
C GLY A 83 -21.67 9.22 -14.06
N SER A 84 -22.96 9.03 -13.77
CA SER A 84 -23.46 8.50 -12.49
C SER A 84 -23.41 6.97 -12.40
N SER A 85 -22.97 6.26 -13.44
CA SER A 85 -22.92 4.81 -13.44
C SER A 85 -21.76 4.29 -12.59
N PHE A 86 -22.08 3.83 -11.38
CA PHE A 86 -21.10 3.35 -10.40
C PHE A 86 -20.41 2.05 -10.80
N VAL A 87 -21.04 1.25 -11.67
CA VAL A 87 -20.50 -0.04 -12.14
C VAL A 87 -19.10 0.12 -12.76
N TRP A 88 -18.87 1.20 -13.50
CA TRP A 88 -17.57 1.45 -14.14
C TRP A 88 -16.47 1.75 -13.13
N ASN A 89 -16.79 2.45 -12.06
CA ASN A 89 -15.85 2.73 -10.98
C ASN A 89 -15.46 1.44 -10.25
N HIS A 90 -16.45 0.60 -9.94
CA HIS A 90 -16.21 -0.74 -9.38
C HIS A 90 -15.35 -1.61 -10.31
N LEU A 91 -15.59 -1.57 -11.61
CA LEU A 91 -14.77 -2.26 -12.60
C LEU A 91 -13.33 -1.72 -12.63
N THR A 92 -13.11 -0.40 -12.68
CA THR A 92 -11.76 0.16 -12.65
C THR A 92 -11.03 -0.22 -11.36
N ASN A 93 -11.72 -0.15 -10.22
CA ASN A 93 -11.16 -0.53 -8.91
C ASN A 93 -10.78 -2.02 -8.90
N PHE A 94 -11.66 -2.89 -9.40
CA PHE A 94 -11.44 -4.33 -9.52
C PHE A 94 -10.24 -4.65 -10.42
N PHE A 95 -10.17 -4.05 -11.61
CA PHE A 95 -9.05 -4.25 -12.53
C PHE A 95 -7.73 -3.72 -11.96
N SER A 96 -7.77 -2.59 -11.26
CA SER A 96 -6.61 -2.03 -10.55
C SER A 96 -6.14 -2.96 -9.45
N TYR A 97 -7.06 -3.60 -8.71
CA TYR A 97 -6.72 -4.59 -7.70
C TYR A 97 -6.12 -5.87 -8.32
N CYS A 98 -6.67 -6.36 -9.42
CA CYS A 98 -6.09 -7.49 -10.16
C CYS A 98 -4.69 -7.18 -10.68
N LEU A 99 -4.49 -5.97 -11.23
CA LEU A 99 -3.18 -5.48 -11.64
C LEU A 99 -2.21 -5.42 -10.46
N LEU A 100 -2.67 -4.95 -9.29
CA LEU A 100 -1.87 -4.94 -8.07
C LEU A 100 -1.37 -6.35 -7.72
N LEU A 101 -2.24 -7.36 -7.73
CA LEU A 101 -1.86 -8.75 -7.46
C LEU A 101 -0.77 -9.26 -8.42
N LEU A 102 -0.90 -8.95 -9.71
CA LEU A 102 0.13 -9.30 -10.72
C LEU A 102 1.45 -8.58 -10.45
N LEU A 103 1.40 -7.29 -10.13
CA LEU A 103 2.58 -6.49 -9.85
C LEU A 103 3.26 -6.96 -8.55
N LEU A 104 2.52 -7.27 -7.49
CA LEU A 104 3.06 -7.85 -6.26
C LEU A 104 3.73 -9.19 -6.54
N PHE A 105 3.12 -10.06 -7.35
CA PHE A 105 3.76 -11.32 -7.75
C PHE A 105 5.07 -11.06 -8.51
N CYS A 106 5.05 -10.17 -9.51
CA CYS A 106 6.24 -9.82 -10.28
C CYS A 106 7.35 -9.22 -9.40
N LEU A 107 7.01 -8.31 -8.47
CA LEU A 107 7.96 -7.71 -7.54
C LEU A 107 8.54 -8.76 -6.60
N GLY A 108 7.69 -9.56 -5.93
CA GLY A 108 8.12 -10.63 -5.03
C GLY A 108 9.07 -11.63 -5.71
N LYS A 109 8.76 -12.04 -6.95
CA LYS A 109 9.67 -12.86 -7.77
C LYS A 109 11.03 -12.21 -7.99
N ARG A 110 11.08 -10.90 -8.25
CA ARG A 110 12.34 -10.16 -8.45
C ARG A 110 13.11 -9.92 -7.14
N LEU A 111 12.41 -9.85 -6.01
CA LEU A 111 13.00 -9.76 -4.68
C LEU A 111 13.60 -11.09 -4.21
N GLY A 112 13.17 -12.22 -4.78
CA GLY A 112 13.75 -13.54 -4.55
C GLY A 112 12.78 -14.55 -3.94
N ALA A 113 11.50 -14.20 -3.82
CA ALA A 113 10.48 -15.15 -3.40
C ALA A 113 10.30 -16.27 -4.44
N ARG A 114 10.09 -17.48 -3.95
CA ARG A 114 9.70 -18.63 -4.76
C ARG A 114 8.25 -18.50 -5.19
N ALA A 115 7.94 -19.04 -6.37
CA ALA A 115 6.67 -18.75 -7.02
C ALA A 115 5.46 -19.35 -6.29
N VAL A 116 5.61 -20.54 -5.71
CA VAL A 116 4.53 -21.27 -5.04
C VAL A 116 4.16 -20.59 -3.73
N GLU A 117 5.16 -20.28 -2.90
CA GLU A 117 4.99 -19.61 -1.62
C GLU A 117 4.38 -18.21 -1.82
N LEU A 118 4.87 -17.47 -2.83
CA LEU A 118 4.34 -16.16 -3.17
C LEU A 118 2.90 -16.23 -3.69
N ALA A 119 2.59 -17.20 -4.57
CA ALA A 119 1.23 -17.40 -5.06
C ALA A 119 0.27 -17.72 -3.90
N GLY A 120 0.63 -18.67 -3.03
CA GLY A 120 -0.18 -19.00 -1.85
C GLY A 120 -0.46 -17.78 -0.98
N LEU A 121 0.57 -17.04 -0.58
CA LEU A 121 0.38 -15.85 0.25
C LEU A 121 -0.40 -14.73 -0.45
N LEU A 122 -0.28 -14.59 -1.77
CA LEU A 122 -1.11 -13.65 -2.54
C LEU A 122 -2.56 -14.10 -2.66
N ALA A 123 -2.83 -15.41 -2.67
CA ALA A 123 -4.20 -15.92 -2.63
C ALA A 123 -4.86 -15.57 -1.29
N VAL A 124 -4.14 -15.71 -0.16
CA VAL A 124 -4.60 -15.21 1.15
C VAL A 124 -4.86 -13.71 1.09
N PHE A 125 -3.86 -12.95 0.66
CA PHE A 125 -3.95 -11.49 0.56
C PHE A 125 -5.17 -11.04 -0.23
N ALA A 126 -5.48 -11.72 -1.33
CA ALA A 126 -6.58 -11.37 -2.22
C ALA A 126 -7.95 -11.39 -1.53
N VAL A 127 -8.13 -12.23 -0.51
CA VAL A 127 -9.42 -12.47 0.16
C VAL A 127 -9.46 -12.01 1.62
N LEU A 128 -8.44 -11.29 2.10
CA LEU A 128 -8.46 -10.79 3.48
C LEU A 128 -9.67 -9.90 3.71
N TYR A 129 -10.44 -10.19 4.76
CA TYR A 129 -11.60 -9.40 5.16
C TYR A 129 -11.24 -7.92 5.35
N SER A 130 -10.01 -7.63 5.81
CA SER A 130 -9.51 -6.27 6.00
C SER A 130 -9.38 -5.44 4.71
N HIS A 131 -9.62 -6.02 3.53
CA HIS A 131 -9.65 -5.30 2.26
C HIS A 131 -11.08 -4.94 1.80
N CYS A 132 -12.13 -5.38 2.51
CA CYS A 132 -13.51 -5.21 2.07
C CYS A 132 -13.86 -3.73 1.78
N ASP A 133 -13.45 -2.80 2.65
CA ASP A 133 -13.71 -1.37 2.49
C ASP A 133 -13.10 -0.81 1.20
N ILE A 134 -11.84 -1.14 0.92
CA ILE A 134 -11.14 -0.54 -0.22
C ILE A 134 -11.61 -1.12 -1.56
N LEU A 135 -12.09 -2.36 -1.54
CA LEU A 135 -12.64 -3.05 -2.71
C LEU A 135 -14.09 -2.64 -2.99
N SER A 136 -14.91 -2.47 -1.95
CA SER A 136 -16.34 -2.18 -2.07
C SER A 136 -16.68 -0.70 -2.14
N LEU A 137 -15.91 0.20 -1.49
CA LEU A 137 -16.28 1.61 -1.40
C LEU A 137 -15.70 2.47 -2.53
N THR A 138 -14.80 1.91 -3.35
CA THR A 138 -14.13 2.47 -4.56
C THR A 138 -13.48 3.86 -4.46
N PHE A 139 -13.71 4.62 -3.39
CA PHE A 139 -13.25 6.02 -3.21
C PHE A 139 -11.73 6.11 -3.13
N HIS A 140 -11.12 5.02 -2.70
CA HIS A 140 -9.68 4.89 -2.52
C HIS A 140 -9.00 4.29 -3.76
N ILE A 141 -9.62 4.32 -4.94
CA ILE A 141 -9.03 3.79 -6.17
C ILE A 141 -7.67 4.43 -6.49
N SER A 142 -7.49 5.73 -6.21
CA SER A 142 -6.21 6.41 -6.42
C SER A 142 -5.08 5.82 -5.56
N LEU A 143 -5.40 5.29 -4.37
CA LEU A 143 -4.43 4.62 -3.50
C LEU A 143 -3.96 3.32 -4.15
N ILE A 144 -4.89 2.51 -4.70
CA ILE A 144 -4.54 1.29 -5.43
C ILE A 144 -3.74 1.64 -6.69
N PHE A 145 -4.15 2.65 -7.43
CA PHE A 145 -3.48 3.10 -8.64
C PHE A 145 -2.06 3.61 -8.37
N GLY A 146 -1.90 4.48 -7.36
CA GLY A 146 -0.61 4.98 -6.92
C GLY A 146 0.30 3.87 -6.41
N PHE A 147 -0.26 2.89 -5.70
CA PHE A 147 0.49 1.72 -5.24
C PHE A 147 0.94 0.82 -6.40
N CYS A 148 0.08 0.62 -7.41
CA CYS A 148 0.45 -0.05 -8.65
C CYS A 148 1.58 0.69 -9.37
N ALA A 149 1.50 2.01 -9.50
CA ALA A 149 2.53 2.82 -10.13
C ALA A 149 3.89 2.67 -9.44
N LEU A 150 3.94 2.81 -8.11
CA LEU A 150 5.18 2.62 -7.35
C LEU A 150 5.74 1.21 -7.47
N THR A 151 4.87 0.20 -7.37
CA THR A 151 5.26 -1.21 -7.51
C THR A 151 5.85 -1.48 -8.90
N ALA A 152 5.20 -0.99 -9.96
CA ALA A 152 5.71 -1.03 -11.32
C ALA A 152 7.03 -0.27 -11.47
N GLY A 153 7.17 0.89 -10.83
CA GLY A 153 8.41 1.68 -10.77
C GLY A 153 9.57 0.88 -10.17
N PHE A 154 9.35 0.20 -9.04
CA PHE A 154 10.36 -0.68 -8.44
C PHE A 154 10.70 -1.88 -9.34
N ILE A 155 9.70 -2.48 -9.99
CA ILE A 155 9.92 -3.56 -10.97
C ILE A 155 10.80 -3.07 -12.11
N PHE A 156 10.48 -1.94 -12.75
CA PHE A 156 11.28 -1.37 -13.83
C PHE A 156 12.66 -0.95 -13.36
N TYR A 157 12.80 -0.42 -12.15
CA TYR A 157 14.10 -0.09 -11.57
C TYR A 157 14.99 -1.34 -11.42
N LEU A 158 14.45 -2.45 -10.93
CA LEU A 158 15.17 -3.73 -10.90
C LEU A 158 15.52 -4.24 -12.32
N GLY A 159 14.74 -3.87 -13.34
CA GLY A 159 15.05 -4.11 -14.74
C GLY A 159 16.20 -3.23 -15.25
N TYR A 160 16.21 -1.95 -14.87
CA TYR A 160 17.30 -1.01 -15.15
C TYR A 160 18.62 -1.50 -14.53
N LEU A 161 18.63 -1.93 -13.26
CA LEU A 161 19.83 -2.47 -12.62
C LEU A 161 20.40 -3.72 -13.31
N LYS A 162 19.58 -4.45 -14.08
CA LYS A 162 20.03 -5.60 -14.89
C LYS A 162 20.53 -5.20 -16.28
N ASN A 163 19.82 -4.30 -16.95
CA ASN A 163 20.02 -4.01 -18.37
C ASN A 163 20.83 -2.74 -18.63
N GLY A 164 21.01 -1.88 -17.63
CA GLY A 164 21.73 -0.60 -17.72
C GLY A 164 21.11 0.48 -18.61
N LYS A 165 19.93 0.22 -19.22
CA LYS A 165 19.28 1.13 -20.16
C LYS A 165 18.68 2.35 -19.45
N CYS A 166 19.31 3.52 -19.55
CA CYS A 166 18.87 4.76 -18.89
C CYS A 166 17.44 5.19 -19.25
N ARG A 167 16.93 4.86 -20.45
CA ARG A 167 15.53 5.16 -20.84
C ARG A 167 14.50 4.57 -19.86
N ILE A 168 14.82 3.47 -19.20
CA ILE A 168 13.96 2.85 -18.19
C ILE A 168 13.80 3.77 -16.97
N LEU A 169 14.83 4.57 -16.61
CA LEU A 169 14.75 5.50 -15.49
C LEU A 169 13.70 6.60 -15.70
N PHE A 170 13.43 7.00 -16.95
CA PHE A 170 12.34 7.93 -17.22
C PHE A 170 10.99 7.33 -16.81
N ALA A 171 10.72 6.08 -17.21
CA ALA A 171 9.51 5.38 -16.81
C ALA A 171 9.44 5.17 -15.29
N VAL A 172 10.56 4.86 -14.64
CA VAL A 172 10.64 4.74 -13.16
C VAL A 172 10.30 6.07 -12.49
N GLY A 173 10.91 7.17 -12.93
CA GLY A 173 10.67 8.50 -12.37
C GLY A 173 9.23 8.96 -12.56
N PHE A 174 8.66 8.75 -13.75
CA PHE A 174 7.26 9.05 -14.02
C PHE A 174 6.32 8.26 -13.11
N LEU A 175 6.53 6.95 -12.96
CA LEU A 175 5.69 6.09 -12.11
C LEU A 175 5.81 6.44 -10.63
N PHE A 176 7.00 6.84 -10.17
CA PHE A 176 7.21 7.31 -8.80
C PHE A 176 6.49 8.63 -8.54
N LEU A 177 6.64 9.60 -9.44
CA LEU A 177 5.93 10.88 -9.34
C LEU A 177 4.42 10.67 -9.33
N LEU A 178 3.91 9.83 -10.25
CA LEU A 178 2.49 9.48 -10.32
C LEU A 178 1.98 8.88 -9.01
N GLY A 179 2.72 7.93 -8.44
CA GLY A 179 2.38 7.33 -7.15
C GLY A 179 2.37 8.35 -6.01
N MET A 180 3.41 9.17 -5.89
CA MET A 180 3.52 10.19 -4.84
C MET A 180 2.35 11.20 -4.91
N LEU A 181 1.92 11.59 -6.11
CA LEU A 181 0.82 12.54 -6.30
C LEU A 181 -0.57 11.93 -6.01
N CYS A 182 -0.70 10.60 -5.97
CA CYS A 182 -1.94 9.92 -5.58
C CYS A 182 -2.12 9.90 -4.06
N TYR A 183 -1.03 9.74 -3.30
CA TYR A 183 -1.10 9.62 -1.85
C TYR A 183 0.21 10.04 -1.17
N GLU A 184 0.11 11.00 -0.26
CA GLU A 184 1.25 11.63 0.43
C GLU A 184 2.15 10.66 1.21
N THR A 185 1.63 9.53 1.71
CA THR A 185 2.43 8.55 2.46
C THR A 185 3.49 7.86 1.58
N PHE A 186 3.36 7.97 0.26
CA PHE A 186 4.34 7.45 -0.68
C PHE A 186 5.53 8.39 -0.91
N CYS A 187 5.54 9.58 -0.32
CA CYS A 187 6.60 10.57 -0.54
C CYS A 187 8.00 10.06 -0.17
N PHE A 188 8.12 9.10 0.75
CA PHE A 188 9.40 8.50 1.15
C PHE A 188 9.72 7.17 0.47
N TRP A 189 8.88 6.69 -0.44
CA TRP A 189 9.07 5.40 -1.11
C TRP A 189 10.17 5.41 -2.18
N PRO A 190 10.30 6.43 -3.06
CA PRO A 190 11.33 6.43 -4.11
C PRO A 190 12.77 6.23 -3.60
N PRO A 191 13.21 6.83 -2.47
CA PRO A 191 14.53 6.57 -1.88
C PRO A 191 14.83 5.11 -1.58
N ALA A 192 13.82 4.25 -1.41
CA ALA A 192 13.99 2.82 -1.19
C ALA A 192 14.75 2.11 -2.33
N ILE A 193 14.80 2.70 -3.53
CA ILE A 193 15.62 2.18 -4.64
C ILE A 193 17.11 2.16 -4.33
N LEU A 194 17.58 2.97 -3.38
CA LEU A 194 18.97 2.95 -2.91
C LEU A 194 19.26 1.64 -2.15
N ILE A 195 18.30 1.13 -1.38
CA ILE A 195 18.41 -0.19 -0.72
C ILE A 195 18.50 -1.29 -1.79
N LEU A 196 17.66 -1.22 -2.83
CA LEU A 196 17.69 -2.16 -3.96
C LEU A 196 18.98 -2.07 -4.79
N PHE A 197 19.56 -0.88 -4.91
CA PHE A 197 20.86 -0.67 -5.54
C PHE A 197 21.96 -1.44 -4.80
N PHE A 198 22.04 -1.29 -3.47
CA PHE A 198 23.03 -1.98 -2.66
C PHE A 198 22.83 -3.51 -2.61
N ARG A 199 21.60 -3.99 -2.77
CA ARG A 199 21.31 -5.42 -2.95
C ARG A 199 22.06 -6.02 -4.15
N GLN A 200 22.24 -5.25 -5.23
CA GLN A 200 22.80 -5.72 -6.50
C GLN A 200 24.27 -5.31 -6.69
N SER A 201 24.81 -4.46 -5.82
CA SER A 201 26.14 -3.83 -5.96
C SER A 201 27.36 -4.72 -5.69
N SER A 202 27.15 -6.01 -5.38
CA SER A 202 28.23 -6.99 -5.34
C SER A 202 28.85 -7.30 -6.71
N VAL A 203 28.24 -6.83 -7.81
CA VAL A 203 28.75 -6.95 -9.17
C VAL A 203 29.31 -5.59 -9.62
N ARG A 204 30.59 -5.56 -10.06
CA ARG A 204 31.35 -4.35 -10.47
C ARG A 204 30.63 -3.32 -11.38
N PRO A 205 29.71 -3.65 -12.32
CA PRO A 205 29.00 -2.63 -13.12
C PRO A 205 28.02 -1.75 -12.31
N ALA A 206 27.63 -2.14 -11.09
CA ALA A 206 26.60 -1.44 -10.32
C ALA A 206 26.97 0.02 -9.98
N ARG A 207 28.24 0.33 -9.68
CA ARG A 207 28.65 1.69 -9.29
C ARG A 207 28.38 2.75 -10.36
N ARG A 208 28.35 2.38 -11.65
CA ARG A 208 28.05 3.34 -12.74
C ARG A 208 26.59 3.77 -12.78
N HIS A 209 25.69 3.01 -12.15
CA HIS A 209 24.25 3.29 -12.18
C HIS A 209 23.77 4.25 -11.10
N ILE A 210 24.60 4.56 -10.08
CA ILE A 210 24.17 5.39 -8.94
C ILE A 210 23.89 6.83 -9.34
N ARG A 211 24.74 7.45 -10.16
CA ARG A 211 24.60 8.86 -10.55
C ARG A 211 23.30 9.09 -11.34
N PRO A 212 22.97 8.31 -12.39
CA PRO A 212 21.67 8.42 -13.05
C PRO A 212 20.48 8.21 -12.10
N THR A 213 20.58 7.26 -11.16
CA THR A 213 19.54 7.04 -10.14
C THR A 213 19.32 8.27 -9.26
N LEU A 214 20.39 8.88 -8.76
CA LEU A 214 20.32 10.08 -7.92
C LEU A 214 19.77 11.28 -8.68
N ILE A 215 20.18 11.46 -9.95
CA ILE A 215 19.62 12.52 -10.81
C ILE A 215 18.12 12.32 -11.02
N MET A 216 17.68 11.09 -11.32
CA MET A 216 16.26 10.78 -11.47
C MET A 216 15.48 11.08 -10.19
N LEU A 217 15.99 10.68 -9.01
CA LEU A 217 15.37 11.03 -7.73
C LEU A 217 15.29 12.53 -7.52
N GLY A 218 16.37 13.26 -7.81
CA GLY A 218 16.41 14.73 -7.75
C GLY A 218 15.31 15.36 -8.59
N ILE A 219 15.17 14.94 -9.85
CA ILE A 219 14.11 15.42 -10.75
C ILE A 219 12.72 15.10 -10.20
N VAL A 220 12.47 13.86 -9.74
CA VAL A 220 11.17 13.46 -9.19
C VAL A 220 10.79 14.34 -7.98
N TYR A 221 11.71 14.56 -7.05
CA TYR A 221 11.44 15.39 -5.88
C TYR A 221 11.33 16.87 -6.20
N SER A 222 12.12 17.38 -7.16
CA SER A 222 11.97 18.76 -7.64
C SER A 222 10.59 18.96 -8.25
N LEU A 223 10.13 18.05 -9.11
CA LEU A 223 8.80 18.13 -9.72
C LEU A 223 7.69 18.00 -8.67
N TYR A 224 7.77 17.03 -7.77
CA TYR A 224 6.81 16.86 -6.69
C TYR A 224 6.75 18.11 -5.80
N GLY A 225 7.90 18.67 -5.44
CA GLY A 225 8.01 19.92 -4.68
C GLY A 225 7.46 21.13 -5.43
N SER A 226 7.69 21.24 -6.74
CA SER A 226 7.10 22.29 -7.57
C SER A 226 5.57 22.19 -7.60
N VAL A 227 5.01 20.99 -7.78
CA VAL A 227 3.55 20.79 -7.73
C VAL A 227 3.02 21.17 -6.34
N PHE A 228 3.69 20.73 -5.27
CA PHE A 228 3.32 21.12 -3.90
C PHE A 228 3.31 22.63 -3.72
N ILE A 229 4.37 23.35 -4.10
CA ILE A 229 4.44 24.81 -3.99
C ILE A 229 3.32 25.48 -4.80
N LEU A 230 3.07 25.03 -6.04
CA LEU A 230 1.99 25.56 -6.87
C LEU A 230 0.62 25.36 -6.22
N THR A 231 0.33 24.15 -5.74
CA THR A 231 -0.93 23.87 -5.04
C THR A 231 -1.09 24.69 -3.76
N ARG A 232 -0.01 24.85 -2.97
CA ARG A 232 -0.01 25.66 -1.74
C ARG A 232 -0.06 27.16 -1.98
N SER A 233 0.38 27.64 -3.14
CA SER A 233 0.20 29.05 -3.52
C SER A 233 -1.28 29.39 -3.73
N ALA A 234 -2.12 28.39 -4.03
CA ALA A 234 -3.57 28.49 -4.01
C ALA A 234 -4.15 28.08 -2.63
N SER A 235 -3.55 28.57 -1.55
CA SER A 235 -3.81 28.15 -0.17
C SER A 235 -5.29 28.24 0.26
N TYR A 236 -6.03 29.20 -0.29
CA TYR A 236 -7.47 29.38 -0.05
C TYR A 236 -8.33 28.16 -0.41
N LEU A 237 -7.80 27.23 -1.22
CA LEU A 237 -8.49 25.99 -1.63
C LEU A 237 -8.06 24.75 -0.84
N SER A 238 -6.85 24.76 -0.26
CA SER A 238 -6.17 23.55 0.24
C SER A 238 -6.17 23.38 1.78
N GLY A 239 -6.84 24.28 2.50
CA GLY A 239 -6.83 24.30 3.97
C GLY A 239 -5.49 24.73 4.59
N GLU A 240 -5.49 24.94 5.91
CA GLU A 240 -4.28 25.24 6.67
C GLU A 240 -3.42 23.98 6.86
N LEU A 241 -2.09 24.15 6.90
CA LEU A 241 -1.23 23.03 7.25
C LEU A 241 -1.35 22.76 8.75
N PRO A 242 -1.49 21.49 9.17
CA PRO A 242 -1.49 21.18 10.58
C PRO A 242 -0.13 21.52 11.20
N SER A 243 -0.13 21.91 12.48
CA SER A 243 1.11 22.15 13.21
C SER A 243 1.93 20.85 13.31
N PRO A 244 3.26 20.92 13.09
CA PRO A 244 4.09 19.73 13.11
C PRO A 244 4.17 19.14 14.52
N ALA A 245 3.47 18.02 14.75
CA ALA A 245 3.57 17.26 15.98
C ALA A 245 4.83 16.38 15.95
N ILE A 246 6.03 16.94 16.13
CA ILE A 246 7.32 16.20 16.05
C ILE A 246 7.35 14.98 17.00
N ILE A 247 6.65 15.06 18.14
CA ILE A 247 6.50 13.97 19.13
C ILE A 247 5.73 12.76 18.56
N SER A 248 4.95 12.93 17.49
CA SER A 248 4.19 11.85 16.84
C SER A 248 5.05 10.88 16.03
N LEU A 249 6.30 11.22 15.69
CA LEU A 249 7.15 10.37 14.84
C LEU A 249 7.64 9.09 15.56
N PRO A 250 8.23 9.15 16.77
CA PRO A 250 8.59 7.93 17.53
C PRO A 250 7.37 7.06 17.83
N ILE A 251 6.25 7.71 18.16
CA ILE A 251 4.95 7.08 18.37
C ILE A 251 4.52 6.33 17.11
N GLY A 252 4.61 6.97 15.93
CA GLY A 252 4.33 6.36 14.64
C GLY A 252 5.14 5.10 14.36
N VAL A 253 6.43 5.08 14.71
CA VAL A 253 7.27 3.89 14.57
C VAL A 253 6.79 2.74 15.47
N VAL A 254 6.56 3.01 16.75
CA VAL A 254 6.08 2.00 17.72
C VAL A 254 4.73 1.44 17.28
N PHE A 255 3.81 2.32 16.84
CA PHE A 255 2.49 1.90 16.36
C PHE A 255 2.54 1.15 15.03
N SER A 256 3.50 1.45 14.15
CA SER A 256 3.73 0.66 12.93
C SER A 256 4.08 -0.79 13.28
N LEU A 257 4.96 -0.97 14.28
CA LEU A 257 5.39 -2.27 14.77
C LEU A 257 4.27 -3.03 15.48
N PHE A 258 3.46 -2.33 16.28
CA PHE A 258 2.24 -2.87 16.87
C PHE A 258 1.25 -3.32 15.77
N ASN A 259 0.98 -2.47 14.77
CA ASN A 259 0.04 -2.77 13.69
C ASN A 259 0.45 -4.02 12.91
N LEU A 260 1.76 -4.27 12.77
CA LEU A 260 2.27 -5.46 12.10
C LEU A 260 1.79 -6.74 12.80
N LEU A 261 1.95 -6.84 14.12
CA LEU A 261 1.53 -8.02 14.87
C LEU A 261 0.02 -8.08 15.08
N TYR A 262 -0.59 -6.97 15.49
CA TYR A 262 -2.01 -6.97 15.82
C TYR A 262 -2.88 -7.09 14.57
N THR A 263 -2.84 -6.08 13.70
CA THR A 263 -3.72 -6.05 12.52
C THR A 263 -3.18 -6.92 11.39
N GLY A 264 -1.88 -6.80 11.10
CA GLY A 264 -1.24 -7.46 9.97
C GLY A 264 -1.20 -8.99 10.10
N ILE A 265 -1.03 -9.51 11.33
CA ILE A 265 -0.99 -10.95 11.61
C ILE A 265 -2.23 -11.39 12.39
N GLY A 266 -2.46 -10.86 13.59
CA GLY A 266 -3.51 -11.30 14.50
C GLY A 266 -4.91 -11.23 13.89
N VAL A 267 -5.36 -10.03 13.51
CA VAL A 267 -6.70 -9.80 12.94
C VAL A 267 -6.87 -10.52 11.60
N ASN A 268 -5.85 -10.55 10.74
CA ASN A 268 -5.93 -11.25 9.46
C ASN A 268 -6.01 -12.79 9.60
N LEU A 269 -5.38 -13.37 10.63
CA LEU A 269 -5.47 -14.82 10.91
C LEU A 269 -6.72 -15.17 11.71
N ILE A 270 -7.17 -14.27 12.58
CA ILE A 270 -8.33 -14.45 13.45
C ILE A 270 -9.21 -13.19 13.33
N PRO A 271 -10.02 -13.08 12.26
CA PRO A 271 -10.93 -11.95 12.05
C PRO A 271 -11.85 -11.67 13.24
N ALA A 272 -12.18 -12.69 14.04
CA ALA A 272 -12.93 -12.56 15.29
C ALA A 272 -12.32 -11.53 16.27
N LEU A 273 -11.01 -11.26 16.22
CA LEU A 273 -10.37 -10.23 17.05
C LEU A 273 -10.81 -8.80 16.70
N ALA A 274 -11.32 -8.58 15.48
CA ALA A 274 -11.90 -7.31 15.06
C ALA A 274 -13.39 -7.16 15.45
N PHE A 275 -14.05 -8.23 15.93
CA PHE A 275 -15.48 -8.23 16.24
C PHE A 275 -15.80 -7.78 17.68
N PRO A 276 -16.91 -7.03 17.89
CA PRO A 276 -17.90 -6.65 16.89
C PRO A 276 -17.35 -5.65 15.87
N GLY A 277 -17.71 -5.80 14.61
CA GLY A 277 -17.46 -4.74 13.62
C GLY A 277 -18.45 -3.60 13.84
N ARG A 278 -18.08 -2.37 13.49
CA ARG A 278 -19.02 -1.25 13.40
C ARG A 278 -18.97 -0.63 12.04
N TYR A 279 -20.14 -0.39 11.48
CA TYR A 279 -20.28 0.43 10.29
C TYR A 279 -20.81 1.81 10.66
N ARG A 280 -20.01 2.85 10.42
CA ARG A 280 -20.38 4.27 10.57
C ARG A 280 -19.95 5.04 9.32
N GLY A 281 -20.32 4.52 8.15
CA GLY A 281 -19.81 4.96 6.84
C GLY A 281 -18.56 4.17 6.40
N PHE A 282 -17.67 3.87 7.32
CA PHE A 282 -16.53 2.95 7.10
C PHE A 282 -16.61 1.76 8.06
N SER A 283 -15.96 0.65 7.69
CA SER A 283 -15.87 -0.53 8.55
C SER A 283 -14.76 -0.33 9.57
N GLU A 284 -15.18 -0.19 10.83
CA GLU A 284 -14.29 -0.12 11.98
C GLU A 284 -14.22 -1.47 12.68
N MET A 285 -13.00 -1.84 13.09
CA MET A 285 -12.78 -2.87 14.10
C MET A 285 -13.20 -2.27 15.45
N LEU A 286 -14.18 -2.87 16.16
CA LEU A 286 -14.46 -2.54 17.57
C LEU A 286 -14.00 -3.60 18.57
N GLY A 287 -13.34 -4.68 18.14
CA GLY A 287 -13.09 -5.86 18.98
C GLY A 287 -12.30 -5.69 20.29
N VAL A 288 -11.37 -6.59 20.60
CA VAL A 288 -10.81 -6.65 21.97
C VAL A 288 -10.04 -5.36 22.36
N ILE A 289 -9.47 -4.67 21.37
CA ILE A 289 -8.63 -3.48 21.56
C ILE A 289 -9.39 -2.15 21.69
N PRO A 290 -10.51 -1.93 20.98
CA PRO A 290 -11.30 -0.70 21.11
C PRO A 290 -12.14 -0.56 22.39
N LEU A 291 -12.35 -1.65 23.15
CA LEU A 291 -13.19 -1.66 24.36
C LEU A 291 -12.59 -0.98 25.59
N GLY A 292 -11.27 -0.76 25.62
CA GLY A 292 -10.66 -0.12 26.78
C GLY A 292 -10.28 1.35 26.54
N ARG A 293 -10.11 2.10 27.62
CA ARG A 293 -9.72 3.53 27.62
C ARG A 293 -8.40 3.78 26.86
N PRO A 294 -8.15 4.95 26.25
CA PRO A 294 -6.90 5.25 25.53
C PRO A 294 -5.60 4.93 26.32
N ALA A 295 -5.67 4.94 27.65
CA ALA A 295 -4.54 4.76 28.57
C ALA A 295 -3.81 3.41 28.50
N TRP A 296 -4.47 2.28 28.16
CA TRP A 296 -3.80 0.96 28.11
C TRP A 296 -3.30 0.60 26.70
N LEU A 297 -3.80 1.28 25.66
CA LEU A 297 -3.39 1.06 24.27
C LEU A 297 -1.91 1.39 24.07
N VAL A 298 -1.45 2.47 24.70
CA VAL A 298 -0.06 2.91 24.57
C VAL A 298 0.91 1.88 25.17
N PRO A 299 0.78 1.44 26.44
CA PRO A 299 1.59 0.34 27.00
C PRO A 299 1.52 -0.96 26.17
N LEU A 300 0.34 -1.34 25.69
CA LEU A 300 0.19 -2.53 24.85
C LEU A 300 0.94 -2.38 23.51
N ALA A 301 0.86 -1.21 22.88
CA ALA A 301 1.57 -0.91 21.65
C ALA A 301 3.08 -0.96 21.84
N TYR A 302 3.60 -0.46 22.97
CA TYR A 302 5.02 -0.62 23.32
C TYR A 302 5.40 -2.09 23.55
N GLY A 303 4.57 -2.85 24.27
CA GLY A 303 4.81 -4.26 24.54
C GLY A 303 4.88 -5.09 23.27
N LEU A 304 3.83 -5.04 22.44
CA LEU A 304 3.81 -5.75 21.17
C LEU A 304 4.82 -5.20 20.16
N GLY A 305 5.04 -3.88 20.12
CA GLY A 305 6.09 -3.28 19.30
C GLY A 305 7.49 -3.81 19.65
N THR A 306 7.77 -4.03 20.93
CA THR A 306 9.02 -4.65 21.40
C THR A 306 9.12 -6.10 20.94
N VAL A 307 8.03 -6.88 21.03
CA VAL A 307 7.99 -8.26 20.51
C VAL A 307 8.26 -8.27 19.00
N THR A 308 7.69 -7.34 18.23
CA THR A 308 7.95 -7.21 16.79
C THR A 308 9.43 -6.97 16.50
N LEU A 309 10.08 -6.10 17.27
CA LEU A 309 11.52 -5.82 17.12
C LEU A 309 12.38 -7.05 17.43
N ILE A 310 12.05 -7.79 18.50
CA ILE A 310 12.76 -9.03 18.85
C ILE A 310 12.64 -10.06 17.71
N LEU A 311 11.42 -10.26 17.20
CA LEU A 311 11.18 -11.17 16.07
C LEU A 311 11.93 -10.73 14.80
N ALA A 312 11.94 -9.44 14.50
CA ALA A 312 12.71 -8.88 13.39
C ALA A 312 14.21 -9.12 13.57
N GLY A 313 14.74 -8.93 14.78
CA GLY A 313 16.14 -9.23 15.13
C GLY A 313 16.50 -10.69 14.92
N ILE A 314 15.63 -11.61 15.35
CA ILE A 314 15.79 -13.06 15.13
C ILE A 314 15.82 -13.37 13.62
N ILE A 315 14.89 -12.82 12.84
CA ILE A 315 14.83 -13.02 11.39
C ILE A 315 16.12 -12.53 10.72
N VAL A 316 16.59 -11.32 11.07
CA VAL A 316 17.84 -10.76 10.57
C VAL A 316 19.03 -11.67 10.91
N PHE A 317 19.13 -12.11 12.16
CA PHE A 317 20.17 -13.03 12.61
C PHE A 317 20.15 -14.34 11.82
N LEU A 318 18.98 -14.94 11.60
CA LEU A 318 18.83 -16.17 10.82
C LEU A 318 19.25 -15.99 9.35
N LEU A 319 18.86 -14.87 8.73
CA LEU A 319 19.25 -14.55 7.34
C LEU A 319 20.77 -14.34 7.21
N ILE A 320 21.39 -13.66 8.18
CA ILE A 320 22.86 -13.49 8.23
C ILE A 320 23.55 -14.83 8.40
N ARG A 321 23.10 -15.67 9.35
CA ARG A 321 23.66 -17.00 9.61
C ARG A 321 23.60 -17.90 8.38
N ARG A 322 22.52 -17.80 7.58
CA ARG A 322 22.37 -18.52 6.31
C ARG A 322 23.04 -17.86 5.11
N LYS A 323 23.71 -16.71 5.31
CA LYS A 323 24.39 -15.94 4.25
C LYS A 323 23.43 -15.46 3.14
N GLU A 324 22.15 -15.30 3.45
CA GLU A 324 21.09 -14.90 2.51
C GLU A 324 21.04 -13.38 2.30
N ARG A 325 22.16 -12.80 1.82
CA ARG A 325 22.32 -11.33 1.68
C ARG A 325 21.24 -10.67 0.80
N LYS A 326 20.79 -11.35 -0.26
CA LYS A 326 19.74 -10.84 -1.15
C LYS A 326 18.39 -10.76 -0.46
N ALA A 327 18.05 -11.77 0.35
CA ALA A 327 16.81 -11.79 1.11
C ALA A 327 16.86 -10.73 2.23
N LEU A 328 17.99 -10.58 2.91
CA LEU A 328 18.19 -9.53 3.92
C LEU A 328 17.96 -8.12 3.35
N ALA A 329 18.57 -7.79 2.21
CA ALA A 329 18.36 -6.49 1.57
C ALA A 329 16.93 -6.29 1.07
N SER A 330 16.27 -7.36 0.62
CA SER A 330 14.86 -7.30 0.20
C SER A 330 13.92 -7.12 1.39
N ALA A 331 14.23 -7.75 2.53
CA ALA A 331 13.51 -7.55 3.78
C ALA A 331 13.69 -6.11 4.29
N ALA A 332 14.92 -5.58 4.27
CA ALA A 332 15.18 -4.18 4.62
C ALA A 332 14.41 -3.20 3.72
N PHE A 333 14.37 -3.46 2.40
CA PHE A 333 13.57 -2.68 1.46
C PHE A 333 12.08 -2.69 1.81
N LEU A 334 11.48 -3.86 2.02
CA LEU A 334 10.06 -3.99 2.35
C LEU A 334 9.73 -3.41 3.73
N SER A 335 10.57 -3.64 4.74
CA SER A 335 10.41 -3.04 6.07
C SER A 335 10.50 -1.52 6.02
N PHE A 336 11.40 -0.95 5.20
CA PHE A 336 11.47 0.49 4.99
C PHE A 336 10.16 1.05 4.40
N LEU A 337 9.61 0.42 3.35
CA LEU A 337 8.33 0.83 2.77
C LEU A 337 7.19 0.72 3.79
N TYR A 338 7.16 -0.35 4.58
CA TYR A 338 6.12 -0.59 5.58
C TYR A 338 6.18 0.47 6.69
N LEU A 339 7.36 0.67 7.28
CA LEU A 339 7.57 1.61 8.37
C LEU A 339 7.34 3.05 7.91
N SER A 340 7.87 3.45 6.75
CA SER A 340 7.68 4.79 6.22
C SER A 340 6.20 5.07 5.96
N ASN A 341 5.49 4.20 5.25
CA ASN A 341 4.06 4.38 4.95
C ASN A 341 3.23 4.59 6.22
N PHE A 342 3.39 3.69 7.20
CA PHE A 342 2.56 3.73 8.41
C PHE A 342 2.99 4.85 9.37
N SER A 343 4.29 5.17 9.47
CA SER A 343 4.76 6.26 10.32
C SER A 343 4.32 7.63 9.79
N ILE A 344 4.35 7.84 8.47
CA ILE A 344 3.83 9.07 7.85
C ILE A 344 2.32 9.14 8.05
N LEU A 345 1.61 8.04 7.85
CA LEU A 345 0.15 7.99 8.05
C LEU A 345 -0.21 8.35 9.50
N VAL A 346 0.50 7.80 10.48
CA VAL A 346 0.32 8.14 11.89
C VAL A 346 0.62 9.61 12.15
N ALA A 347 1.75 10.12 11.66
CA ALA A 347 2.10 11.53 11.83
C ALA A 347 1.05 12.46 11.20
N ALA A 348 0.62 12.18 9.97
CA ALA A 348 -0.35 12.97 9.22
C ALA A 348 -1.76 12.93 9.83
N ARG A 349 -2.16 11.81 10.45
CA ARG A 349 -3.50 11.65 11.04
C ARG A 349 -3.58 12.01 12.51
N SER A 350 -2.45 12.00 13.23
CA SER A 350 -2.41 12.45 14.64
C SER A 350 -2.72 13.94 14.82
N THR A 351 -2.69 14.72 13.73
CA THR A 351 -3.05 16.14 13.73
C THR A 351 -4.56 16.35 13.65
N THR A 352 -5.32 15.36 13.20
CA THR A 352 -6.76 15.46 12.88
C THR A 352 -7.62 14.43 13.61
N SER A 353 -7.01 13.36 14.13
CA SER A 353 -7.70 12.25 14.79
C SER A 353 -6.80 11.56 15.81
N ASP A 354 -7.41 10.85 16.77
CA ASP A 354 -6.67 9.97 17.67
C ASP A 354 -6.02 8.82 16.89
N PHE A 355 -4.80 8.41 17.27
CA PHE A 355 -4.04 7.36 16.60
C PHE A 355 -4.81 6.04 16.52
N SER A 356 -5.69 5.77 17.49
CA SER A 356 -6.54 4.58 17.53
C SER A 356 -7.43 4.44 16.29
N HIS A 357 -7.80 5.55 15.65
CA HIS A 357 -8.58 5.61 14.42
C HIS A 357 -7.89 4.91 13.23
N ILE A 358 -6.57 5.01 13.13
CA ILE A 358 -5.78 4.43 12.02
C ILE A 358 -5.74 2.90 12.13
N ILE A 359 -5.63 2.40 13.36
CA ILE A 359 -5.60 0.96 13.64
C ILE A 359 -6.99 0.35 13.42
N ARG A 360 -8.05 1.08 13.76
CA ARG A 360 -9.43 0.58 13.69
C ARG A 360 -9.99 0.49 12.28
N GLN A 361 -9.48 1.27 11.33
CA GLN A 361 -10.07 1.34 10.00
C GLN A 361 -9.39 0.40 9.01
N PHE A 362 -10.18 -0.49 8.41
CA PHE A 362 -9.71 -1.47 7.43
C PHE A 362 -9.11 -0.83 6.17
N ARG A 363 -9.60 0.35 5.76
CA ARG A 363 -9.08 1.08 4.58
C ARG A 363 -7.57 1.36 4.62
N TYR A 364 -6.95 1.39 5.80
CA TYR A 364 -5.51 1.61 5.94
C TYR A 364 -4.66 0.34 5.87
N GLN A 365 -5.27 -0.85 5.79
CA GLN A 365 -4.57 -2.12 5.95
C GLN A 365 -4.11 -2.75 4.62
N LEU A 366 -4.65 -2.33 3.47
CA LEU A 366 -4.29 -2.89 2.17
C LEU A 366 -2.77 -2.87 1.90
N ILE A 367 -2.14 -1.68 1.99
CA ILE A 367 -0.71 -1.52 1.69
C ILE A 367 0.16 -2.25 2.74
N PRO A 368 -0.05 -2.08 4.06
CA PRO A 368 0.64 -2.86 5.09
C PRO A 368 0.56 -4.37 4.85
N ASN A 369 -0.63 -4.90 4.55
CA ASN A 369 -0.84 -6.32 4.28
C ASN A 369 -0.05 -6.79 3.05
N ALA A 370 -0.04 -6.00 1.97
CA ALA A 370 0.69 -6.34 0.74
C ALA A 370 2.20 -6.42 1.00
N LEU A 371 2.75 -5.45 1.74
CA LEU A 371 4.16 -5.42 2.09
C LEU A 371 4.54 -6.56 3.05
N LEU A 372 3.67 -6.90 4.01
CA LEU A 372 3.86 -8.01 4.93
C LEU A 372 3.84 -9.36 4.19
N VAL A 373 2.94 -9.53 3.23
CA VAL A 373 2.86 -10.73 2.37
C VAL A 373 4.12 -10.90 1.54
N LEU A 374 4.63 -9.82 0.93
CA LEU A 374 5.91 -9.87 0.21
C LEU A 374 7.08 -10.18 1.16
N LEU A 375 7.08 -9.60 2.36
CA LEU A 375 8.12 -9.79 3.36
C LEU A 375 8.16 -11.24 3.84
N ALA A 376 7.00 -11.79 4.18
CA ALA A 376 6.82 -13.19 4.55
C ALA A 376 7.26 -14.12 3.41
N ALA A 377 6.84 -13.85 2.17
CA ALA A 377 7.21 -14.66 1.01
C ALA A 377 8.74 -14.69 0.80
N VAL A 378 9.43 -13.56 0.94
CA VAL A 378 10.90 -13.47 0.85
C VAL A 378 11.57 -14.23 1.98
N ILE A 379 11.14 -14.03 3.23
CA ILE A 379 11.73 -14.67 4.41
C ILE A 379 11.54 -16.19 4.36
N ILE A 380 10.33 -16.67 4.12
CA ILE A 380 10.02 -18.11 4.02
C ILE A 380 10.83 -18.74 2.88
N SER A 381 10.92 -18.08 1.72
CA SER A 381 11.70 -18.57 0.58
C SER A 381 13.20 -18.68 0.87
N ALA A 382 13.74 -17.83 1.74
CA ALA A 382 15.16 -17.86 2.12
C ALA A 382 15.45 -18.82 3.29
N LEU A 383 14.57 -18.87 4.29
CA LEU A 383 14.76 -19.64 5.51
C LEU A 383 14.18 -21.05 5.47
N TRP A 384 13.31 -21.38 4.53
CA TRP A 384 12.67 -22.70 4.49
C TRP A 384 12.94 -23.40 3.15
N SER A 385 13.67 -24.51 3.14
CA SER A 385 13.73 -25.40 1.97
C SER A 385 12.41 -26.18 1.88
N PRO A 386 11.71 -26.20 0.74
CA PRO A 386 10.34 -26.69 0.70
C PRO A 386 10.34 -28.21 0.73
N THR A 387 10.39 -28.79 1.93
CA THR A 387 10.09 -30.20 2.15
C THR A 387 8.58 -30.42 1.99
N ARG A 388 8.15 -31.64 1.66
CA ARG A 388 6.72 -31.97 1.50
C ARG A 388 5.87 -31.51 2.70
N LYS A 389 6.43 -31.61 3.92
CA LYS A 389 5.79 -31.16 5.16
C LYS A 389 5.58 -29.64 5.24
N GLY A 390 6.56 -28.84 4.81
CA GLY A 390 6.44 -27.37 4.80
C GLY A 390 5.36 -26.87 3.83
N ARG A 391 5.18 -27.56 2.69
CA ARG A 391 4.08 -27.26 1.76
C ARG A 391 2.71 -27.61 2.34
N ALA A 392 2.61 -28.72 3.07
CA ALA A 392 1.36 -29.09 3.74
C ALA A 392 0.94 -28.08 4.81
N ILE A 393 1.89 -27.54 5.59
CA ILE A 393 1.62 -26.49 6.58
C ILE A 393 1.14 -25.19 5.89
N LEU A 394 1.79 -24.79 4.80
CA LEU A 394 1.35 -23.62 4.02
C LEU A 394 -0.08 -23.81 3.51
N ILE A 395 -0.41 -25.00 2.99
CA ILE A 395 -1.76 -25.36 2.53
C ILE A 395 -2.76 -25.35 3.70
N ALA A 396 -2.39 -25.85 4.87
CA ALA A 396 -3.25 -25.83 6.05
C ALA A 396 -3.54 -24.39 6.52
N ILE A 397 -2.53 -23.51 6.52
CA ILE A 397 -2.72 -22.07 6.83
C ILE A 397 -3.62 -21.42 5.78
N LEU A 398 -3.39 -21.70 4.49
CA LEU A 398 -4.23 -21.22 3.40
C LEU A 398 -5.69 -21.62 3.62
N LEU A 399 -5.96 -22.91 3.84
CA LEU A 399 -7.30 -23.44 4.06
C LEU A 399 -7.96 -22.87 5.32
N ALA A 400 -7.20 -22.67 6.41
CA ALA A 400 -7.72 -22.04 7.60
C ALA A 400 -8.14 -20.58 7.34
N VAL A 401 -7.31 -19.82 6.63
CA VAL A 401 -7.60 -18.43 6.30
C VAL A 401 -8.80 -18.31 5.35
N PHE A 402 -8.88 -19.17 4.32
CA PHE A 402 -10.02 -19.23 3.39
C PHE A 402 -11.33 -19.72 4.04
N SER A 403 -11.26 -20.51 5.11
CA SER A 403 -12.47 -20.99 5.80
C SER A 403 -13.04 -19.96 6.77
N ILE A 404 -12.24 -18.97 7.19
CA ILE A 404 -12.60 -18.00 8.24
C ILE A 404 -12.89 -16.61 7.65
N ASN A 405 -12.26 -16.24 6.53
CA ASN A 405 -12.57 -15.03 5.75
C ASN A 405 -13.57 -15.36 4.66
#